data_AF-Q91213-F1
#
_entry.id   AF-Q91213-F1
#
_cell.length_a   1.000
_cell.length_b   1.000
_cell.length_c   1.000
_cell.angle_alpha   90.00
_cell.angle_beta   90.00
_cell.angle_gamma   90.00
#
_symmetry.space_group_name_H-M   'P 1'
#
loop_
_entity.id
_entity.type
_entity.pdbx_description
1 polymer ?
#
loop_
_entity_poly.entity_id
_entity_poly.type
_entity_poly.pdbx_seq_one_letter_code
_entity_poly.pdbx_strand_id
1 'polypeptide(L)' 'DSYRKQVVIDGETCLLDILDTAGQEEYSAMRNQYMRTGEGFLCVFAINNIKSFEDVHLYREQI' A
#
# COMPACT_ATOMS: atom_id res chain seq x y z
N ASP A 1 4.31 9.12 1.92
CA ASP A 1 4.92 9.26 3.26
C ASP A 1 5.12 7.91 3.94
N SER A 2 6.12 7.73 4.81
CA SER A 2 6.34 6.48 5.56
C SER A 2 6.05 6.66 7.06
N TYR A 3 5.41 5.65 7.65
CA TYR A 3 4.99 5.59 9.05
C TYR A 3 5.51 4.30 9.68
N ARG A 4 6.09 4.40 10.87
CA ARG A 4 6.61 3.23 11.60
C ARG A 4 5.93 3.05 12.94
N LYS A 5 5.56 1.82 13.26
CA LYS A 5 4.92 1.49 14.54
C LYS A 5 5.27 0.09 15.00
N GLN A 6 5.72 -0.03 16.24
CA GLN A 6 5.89 -1.32 16.90
C GLN A 6 4.53 -1.80 17.43
N VAL A 7 4.15 -3.03 17.12
CA VAL A 7 2.89 -3.64 17.53
C VAL A 7 3.12 -5.09 17.96
N VAL A 8 2.13 -5.68 18.63
CA VAL A 8 2.11 -7.11 18.95
C VAL A 8 0.98 -7.75 18.14
N ILE A 9 1.32 -8.70 17.27
CA ILE A 9 0.38 -9.46 16.43
C ILE A 9 0.61 -10.94 16.75
N ASP A 10 -0.45 -11.67 17.08
CA ASP A 10 -0.40 -13.10 17.43
C ASP A 10 0.61 -13.46 18.55
N GLY A 11 0.87 -12.51 19.45
CA GLY A 11 1.82 -12.66 20.56
C GLY A 11 3.27 -12.33 20.21
N GLU A 12 3.57 -12.04 18.95
CA GLU A 12 4.91 -11.64 18.49
C GLU A 12 5.01 -10.12 18.35
N THR A 13 6.14 -9.58 18.80
CA THR A 13 6.44 -8.15 18.66
C THR A 13 7.03 -7.90 17.27
N CYS A 14 6.36 -7.07 16.47
CA CYS A 14 6.79 -6.72 15.13
C CYS A 14 6.86 -5.19 14.92
N LEU A 15 7.71 -4.75 13.99
CA LEU A 15 7.80 -3.36 13.56
C LEU A 15 7.14 -3.24 12.19
N LEU A 16 6.00 -2.54 12.13
CA LEU A 16 5.35 -2.21 10.87
C LEU A 16 5.99 -0.95 10.29
N ASP A 17 6.46 -1.03 9.04
CA ASP A 17 6.85 0.12 8.20
C ASP A 17 5.81 0.25 7.08
N ILE A 18 4.95 1.26 7.18
CA ILE A 18 3.81 1.48 6.30
C ILE A 18 4.13 2.66 5.41
N LEU A 19 4.05 2.44 4.10
CA LEU A 19 4.17 3.50 3.10
C LEU A 19 2.78 3.93 2.61
N ASP A 20 2.46 5.20 2.78
CA ASP A 20 1.32 5.86 2.15
C ASP A 20 1.69 6.35 0.74
N THR A 21 0.98 5.83 -0.25
CA THR A 21 1.17 6.06 -1.68
C THR A 21 0.13 7.02 -2.29
N ALA A 22 -0.85 7.49 -1.49
CA ALA A 22 -1.89 8.37 -1.98
C ALA A 22 -1.31 9.70 -2.50
N GLY A 23 -1.77 10.15 -3.67
CA GLY A 23 -1.34 11.42 -4.26
C GLY A 23 0.09 11.42 -4.84
N GLN A 24 0.77 10.27 -4.94
CA GLN A 24 2.11 10.15 -5.53
C GLN A 24 2.12 9.51 -6.94
N GLU A 25 0.99 9.53 -7.64
CA GLU A 25 0.79 8.87 -8.94
C GLU A 25 1.77 9.36 -10.03
N GLU A 26 2.32 10.56 -9.88
CA GLU A 26 3.23 11.19 -10.85
C GLU A 26 4.68 10.67 -10.78
N TYR A 27 5.07 9.89 -9.77
CA TYR A 27 6.45 9.41 -9.56
C TYR A 27 6.58 7.89 -9.73
N SER A 28 6.38 7.42 -10.96
CA SER A 28 6.43 5.99 -11.34
C SER A 28 7.73 5.27 -10.94
N ALA A 29 8.88 5.94 -10.96
CA ALA A 29 10.17 5.36 -10.60
C ALA A 29 10.27 5.00 -9.10
N MET A 30 9.80 5.88 -8.20
CA MET A 30 9.79 5.63 -6.76
C MET A 30 8.80 4.53 -6.40
N ARG A 31 7.62 4.52 -7.03
CA ARG A 31 6.61 3.47 -6.87
C ARG A 31 7.17 2.07 -7.13
N ASN A 32 7.91 1.89 -8.23
CA ASN A 32 8.52 0.60 -8.59
C ASN A 32 9.58 0.10 -7.61
N GLN A 33 10.21 1.00 -6.85
CA GLN A 33 11.18 0.60 -5.83
C GLN A 33 10.47 0.08 -4.58
N TYR A 34 9.40 0.76 -4.15
CA TYR A 34 8.62 0.33 -2.99
C TYR A 34 7.83 -0.96 -3.24
N MET A 35 7.28 -1.15 -4.44
CA MET A 35 6.62 -2.40 -4.83
C MET A 35 7.57 -3.61 -4.78
N ARG A 36 8.88 -3.42 -5.02
CA ARG A 36 9.86 -4.51 -4.96
C ARG A 36 10.25 -4.94 -3.55
N THR A 37 10.17 -4.03 -2.59
CA THR A 37 10.57 -4.27 -1.20
C THR A 37 9.38 -4.48 -0.27
N GLY A 38 8.15 -4.24 -0.76
CA GLY A 38 6.93 -4.40 0.02
C GLY A 38 6.65 -5.87 0.29
N GLU A 39 6.54 -6.23 1.57
CA GLU A 39 6.20 -7.59 2.00
C GLU A 39 4.68 -7.85 1.95
N GLY A 40 3.88 -6.78 1.92
CA GLY A 40 2.43 -6.84 1.83
C GLY A 40 1.83 -5.53 1.32
N PHE A 41 0.65 -5.62 0.71
CA PHE A 41 -0.02 -4.50 0.06
C PHE A 41 -1.49 -4.43 0.48
N LEU A 42 -1.97 -3.22 0.75
CA LEU A 42 -3.38 -2.96 0.99
C LEU A 42 -3.98 -2.27 -0.24
N CYS A 43 -4.87 -2.96 -0.95
CA CYS A 43 -5.66 -2.35 -2.02
C CYS A 43 -6.94 -1.77 -1.41
N VAL A 44 -7.04 -0.44 -1.34
CA VAL A 44 -8.15 0.27 -0.70
C VAL A 44 -9.03 0.93 -1.76
N PHE A 45 -10.35 0.85 -1.58
CA PHE A 45 -11.34 1.53 -2.42
C PHE A 45 -12.45 2.14 -1.56
N ALA A 46 -13.22 3.05 -2.15
CA ALA A 46 -14.35 3.69 -1.48
C ALA A 46 -15.69 3.09 -1.96
N ILE A 47 -16.52 2.64 -1.02
CA ILE A 47 -17.82 2.00 -1.31
C ILE A 47 -18.81 2.91 -2.05
N ASN A 48 -18.63 4.23 -1.93
CA ASN A 48 -19.45 5.24 -2.60
C ASN A 48 -18.86 5.69 -3.95
N ASN A 49 -17.77 5.05 -4.42
CA ASN A 49 -17.14 5.34 -5.70
C ASN A 49 -16.78 4.03 -6.41
N ILE A 50 -17.66 3.57 -7.31
CA ILE A 50 -17.48 2.32 -8.04
C ILE A 50 -16.20 2.29 -8.88
N LYS A 51 -15.78 3.45 -9.43
CA LYS A 51 -14.54 3.55 -10.20
C LYS A 51 -13.32 3.17 -9.36
N SER A 52 -13.28 3.59 -8.09
CA SER A 52 -12.18 3.21 -7.19
C SER A 52 -12.11 1.71 -6.93
N PHE A 53 -13.23 0.98 -7.03
CA PHE A 53 -13.24 -0.47 -6.93
C PHE A 53 -12.73 -1.14 -8.21
N GLU A 54 -13.08 -0.60 -9.37
CA GLU A 54 -12.55 -1.08 -10.66
C GLU A 54 -11.03 -0.88 -10.74
N ASP A 55 -10.54 0.28 -10.29
CA ASP A 55 -9.11 0.63 -10.29
C ASP A 55 -8.27 -0.31 -9.39
N VAL A 56 -8.85 -0.93 -8.34
CA VAL A 56 -8.16 -1.92 -7.50
C VAL A 56 -7.60 -3.07 -8.30
N HIS A 57 -8.28 -3.49 -9.38
CA HIS A 57 -7.78 -4.58 -10.23
C HIS A 57 -6.47 -4.19 -10.93
N LEU A 58 -6.42 -2.98 -11.47
CA LEU A 58 -5.22 -2.41 -12.09
C LEU A 58 -4.06 -2.27 -11.10
N TYR A 59 -4.34 -1.82 -9.87
CA TYR A 59 -3.30 -1.73 -8.85
C TYR A 59 -2.73 -3.10 -8.48
N ARG A 60 -3.58 -4.13 -8.42
CA ARG A 60 -3.15 -5.50 -8.12
C ARG A 60 -2.24 -6.09 -9.20
N GLU A 61 -2.50 -5.83 -10.47
CA GLU A 61 -1.64 -6.30 -11.57
C GLU A 61 -0.26 -5.62 -11.60
N GLN A 62 -0.13 -4.47 -10.93
CA GLN A 62 1.10 -3.66 -10.88
C GLN A 62 1.95 -3.95 -9.63
N ILE A 63 1.49 -4.84 -8.74
CA ILE A 63 2.24 -5.40 -7.61
C ILE A 63 3.02 -6.62 -8.10
#